data_AF-L8TIT9-F1
#
_entry.id   AF-L8TIT9-F1
#
_cell.length_a   1.000
_cell.length_b   1.000
_cell.length_c   1.000
_cell.angle_alpha   90.00
_cell.angle_beta   90.00
_cell.angle_gamma   90.00
#
_symmetry.space_group_name_H-M   'P 1'
#
loop_
_entity.id
_entity.type
_entity.pdbx_description
1 polymer ?
#
loop_
_entity_poly.entity_id
_entity_poly.type
_entity_poly.pdbx_seq_one_letter_code
_entity_poly.pdbx_strand_id
1 'polypeptide(L)'
;MDRNGCDTRNDMLKRDLTAVSYVNSVPCKVKSGMLDDPYTGRSISFLRGQATSSAVQIDHVVALSDAWQKGAQQLTTEQRTAFANDPLNLQATDGPTNQKKGDGDAATWLPPNKGFRCEYVARQISVKATYGLWVTQAEHDAMARILADCSGQLAPTNAQPPAPSPAPVPAEPAPAAVAPAPVAPAPAAVAPAPAPAAPAPAPAPVAPAPVVPAP
;
A
#
# COMPACT_ATOMS: atom_id res chain seq x y z
N MET A 1 -12.76 -7.41 0.76
CA MET A 1 -13.07 -8.68 0.10
C MET A 1 -14.54 -8.68 -0.23
N ASP A 2 -14.87 -8.55 -1.50
CA ASP A 2 -16.21 -8.79 -2.00
C ASP A 2 -16.57 -10.26 -1.75
N ARG A 3 -17.82 -10.51 -1.34
CA ARG A 3 -18.24 -11.81 -0.82
C ARG A 3 -18.49 -12.85 -1.92
N ASN A 4 -17.80 -12.72 -3.06
CA ASN A 4 -18.00 -13.54 -4.26
C ASN A 4 -17.11 -14.80 -4.29
N GLY A 5 -16.15 -14.91 -3.36
CA GLY A 5 -15.23 -16.06 -3.23
C GLY A 5 -13.97 -15.99 -4.09
N CYS A 6 -13.78 -14.93 -4.87
CA CYS A 6 -12.55 -14.61 -5.58
C CYS A 6 -11.71 -13.59 -4.78
N ASP A 7 -10.42 -13.50 -5.07
CA ASP A 7 -9.58 -12.41 -4.55
C ASP A 7 -9.63 -11.21 -5.49
N THR A 8 -9.52 -10.00 -4.92
CA THR A 8 -9.64 -8.72 -5.65
C THR A 8 -8.75 -8.67 -6.90
N ARG A 9 -7.54 -9.25 -6.85
CA ARG A 9 -6.65 -9.26 -8.02
C ARG A 9 -7.27 -10.04 -9.16
N ASN A 10 -7.85 -11.20 -8.87
CA ASN A 10 -8.48 -12.03 -9.89
C ASN A 10 -9.76 -11.40 -10.44
N ASP A 11 -10.51 -10.64 -9.64
CA ASP A 11 -11.65 -9.85 -10.13
C ASP A 11 -11.20 -8.77 -11.11
N MET A 12 -10.11 -8.06 -10.81
CA MET A 12 -9.55 -7.06 -11.72
C MET A 12 -9.00 -7.68 -12.99
N LEU A 13 -8.29 -8.81 -12.90
CA LEU A 13 -7.80 -9.53 -14.09
C LEU A 13 -8.98 -10.03 -14.94
N LYS A 14 -10.04 -10.53 -14.33
CA LYS A 14 -11.23 -10.98 -15.06
C LYS A 14 -11.94 -9.84 -15.76
N ARG A 15 -11.98 -8.65 -15.14
CA ARG A 15 -12.58 -7.44 -15.71
C ARG A 15 -11.75 -6.86 -16.85
N ASP A 16 -10.44 -6.76 -16.66
CA ASP A 16 -9.56 -5.97 -17.53
C ASP A 16 -8.89 -6.78 -18.64
N LEU A 17 -8.83 -8.11 -18.51
CA LEU A 17 -8.28 -8.96 -19.56
C LEU A 17 -9.37 -9.42 -20.52
N THR A 18 -8.98 -9.58 -21.78
CA THR A 18 -9.74 -10.30 -22.80
C THR A 18 -9.20 -11.72 -22.97
N ALA A 19 -9.95 -12.58 -23.69
CA ALA A 19 -9.57 -13.98 -23.95
C ALA A 19 -9.17 -14.76 -22.66
N VAL A 20 -9.91 -14.54 -21.57
CA VAL A 20 -9.60 -15.07 -20.24
C VAL A 20 -9.78 -16.59 -20.19
N SER A 21 -8.78 -17.29 -19.65
CA SER A 21 -8.90 -18.69 -19.22
C SER A 21 -8.70 -18.81 -17.72
N TYR A 22 -9.30 -19.83 -17.11
CA TYR A 22 -9.24 -20.07 -15.67
C TYR A 22 -8.41 -21.32 -15.34
N VAL A 23 -7.88 -21.39 -14.11
CA VAL A 23 -7.06 -22.52 -13.64
C VAL A 23 -7.91 -23.79 -13.49
N ASN A 24 -9.20 -23.64 -13.19
CA ASN A 24 -10.17 -24.72 -13.06
C ASN A 24 -11.53 -24.24 -13.58
N SER A 25 -12.57 -25.08 -13.46
CA SER A 25 -13.91 -24.77 -13.93
C SER A 25 -14.63 -23.66 -13.13
N VAL A 26 -14.06 -23.20 -12.02
CA VAL A 26 -14.62 -22.09 -11.22
C VAL A 26 -14.05 -20.76 -11.74
N PRO A 27 -14.89 -19.83 -12.23
CA PRO A 27 -14.45 -18.60 -12.90
C PRO A 27 -14.00 -17.50 -11.91
N CYS A 28 -13.04 -17.86 -11.05
CA CYS A 28 -12.34 -16.97 -10.13
C CYS A 28 -10.87 -16.87 -10.52
N LYS A 29 -10.13 -17.98 -10.52
CA LYS A 29 -8.67 -17.92 -10.64
C LYS A 29 -8.23 -17.82 -12.09
N VAL A 30 -7.92 -16.60 -12.55
CA VAL A 30 -7.46 -16.33 -13.91
C VAL A 30 -6.10 -17.01 -14.15
N LYS A 31 -6.03 -17.82 -15.20
CA LYS A 31 -4.83 -18.52 -15.67
C LYS A 31 -4.12 -17.73 -16.77
N SER A 32 -4.86 -17.19 -17.73
CA SER A 32 -4.30 -16.38 -18.82
C SER A 32 -5.30 -15.38 -19.38
N GLY A 33 -4.82 -14.43 -20.16
CA GLY A 33 -5.62 -13.49 -20.93
C GLY A 33 -4.74 -12.50 -21.69
N MET A 34 -5.35 -11.56 -22.39
CA MET A 34 -4.67 -10.45 -23.04
C MET A 34 -5.06 -9.14 -22.37
N LEU A 35 -4.09 -8.35 -21.93
CA LEU A 35 -4.31 -7.01 -21.43
C LEU A 35 -4.09 -6.01 -22.55
N ASP A 36 -5.09 -5.23 -22.91
CA ASP A 36 -4.89 -4.00 -23.68
C ASP A 36 -4.57 -2.87 -22.69
N ASP A 37 -3.28 -2.67 -22.42
CA ASP A 37 -2.83 -1.85 -21.29
C ASP A 37 -3.14 -0.36 -21.51
N PRO A 38 -3.97 0.27 -20.67
CA PRO A 38 -4.36 1.66 -20.88
C PRO A 38 -3.19 2.63 -20.71
N TYR A 39 -2.23 2.30 -19.84
CA TYR A 39 -1.12 3.20 -19.53
C TYR A 39 -0.12 3.32 -20.67
N THR A 40 0.20 2.21 -21.34
CA THR A 40 1.19 2.21 -22.43
C THR A 40 0.58 2.09 -23.81
N GLY A 41 -0.69 1.74 -23.93
CA GLY A 41 -1.37 1.48 -25.22
C GLY A 41 -0.90 0.21 -25.92
N ARG A 42 -0.21 -0.69 -25.20
CA ARG A 42 0.31 -1.96 -25.71
C ARG A 42 -0.56 -3.12 -25.28
N SER A 43 -0.63 -4.16 -26.10
CA SER A 43 -1.24 -5.42 -25.69
C SER A 43 -0.19 -6.33 -25.02
N ILE A 44 -0.51 -6.90 -23.87
CA ILE A 44 0.38 -7.72 -23.03
C ILE A 44 -0.28 -9.06 -22.76
N SER A 45 0.38 -10.16 -23.14
CA SER A 45 -0.10 -11.50 -22.80
C SER A 45 0.15 -11.81 -21.33
N PHE A 46 -0.93 -12.07 -20.61
CA PHE A 46 -0.87 -12.55 -19.23
C PHE A 46 -0.93 -14.08 -19.22
N LEU A 47 0.08 -14.70 -18.62
CA LEU A 47 0.03 -16.09 -18.18
C LEU A 47 0.42 -16.15 -16.70
N ARG A 48 -0.39 -16.82 -15.89
CA ARG A 48 -0.08 -17.05 -14.48
C ARG A 48 1.17 -17.91 -14.38
N GLY A 49 2.17 -17.38 -13.69
CA GLY A 49 3.49 -17.99 -13.53
C GLY A 49 4.58 -16.93 -13.39
N GLN A 50 5.79 -17.37 -13.04
CA GLN A 50 6.93 -16.48 -12.77
C GLN A 50 7.29 -15.58 -13.96
N ALA A 51 7.09 -16.06 -15.19
CA ALA A 51 7.49 -15.35 -16.40
C ALA A 51 6.71 -14.05 -16.65
N THR A 52 5.39 -14.03 -16.39
CA THR A 52 4.51 -12.94 -16.83
C THR A 52 3.58 -12.40 -15.75
N SER A 53 3.53 -13.00 -14.55
CA SER A 53 2.66 -12.48 -13.48
C SER A 53 3.07 -11.09 -13.00
N SER A 54 4.37 -10.78 -13.02
CA SER A 54 4.92 -9.47 -12.67
C SER A 54 4.78 -8.46 -13.81
N ALA A 55 4.59 -8.92 -15.05
CA ALA A 55 4.39 -8.09 -16.23
C ALA A 55 3.01 -7.41 -16.23
N VAL A 56 2.00 -8.03 -15.60
CA VAL A 56 0.69 -7.42 -15.35
C VAL A 56 0.46 -7.25 -13.86
N GLN A 57 0.43 -6.00 -13.40
CA GLN A 57 0.15 -5.65 -12.01
C GLN A 57 -1.25 -5.06 -11.89
N ILE A 58 -1.79 -5.07 -10.67
CA ILE A 58 -2.99 -4.29 -10.37
C ILE A 58 -2.51 -3.02 -9.69
N ASP A 59 -2.64 -1.89 -10.38
CA ASP A 59 -2.31 -0.56 -9.87
C ASP A 59 -3.48 0.00 -9.06
N HIS A 60 -3.13 0.78 -8.04
CA HIS A 60 -4.01 1.75 -7.41
C HIS A 60 -3.88 3.08 -8.15
N VAL A 61 -4.85 3.42 -9.00
CA VAL A 61 -4.87 4.63 -9.84
C VAL A 61 -4.59 5.88 -8.99
N VAL A 62 -5.17 5.96 -7.79
CA VAL A 62 -4.68 6.79 -6.69
C VAL A 62 -3.85 5.91 -5.74
N ALA A 63 -2.54 6.11 -5.72
CA ALA A 63 -1.62 5.28 -4.93
C ALA A 63 -1.97 5.32 -3.42
N LEU A 64 -1.78 4.20 -2.73
CA LEU A 64 -2.13 4.10 -1.30
C LEU A 64 -1.32 5.06 -0.42
N SER A 65 -0.03 5.23 -0.73
CA SER A 65 0.87 6.15 -0.03
C SER A 65 0.55 7.63 -0.31
N ASP A 66 0.20 7.97 -1.56
CA ASP A 66 -0.31 9.32 -1.92
C ASP A 66 -1.59 9.63 -1.14
N ALA A 67 -2.54 8.71 -1.16
CA ALA A 67 -3.80 8.85 -0.45
C ALA A 67 -3.59 9.02 1.06
N TRP A 68 -2.65 8.28 1.66
CA TRP A 68 -2.32 8.39 3.09
C TRP A 68 -1.89 9.82 3.45
N GLN A 69 -0.98 10.39 2.67
CA GLN A 69 -0.50 11.76 2.82
C GLN A 69 -1.64 12.78 2.59
N LYS A 70 -2.60 12.43 1.75
CA LYS A 70 -3.69 13.30 1.29
C LYS A 70 -5.05 13.02 1.92
N GLY A 71 -5.07 12.49 3.15
CA GLY A 71 -6.27 12.41 3.99
C GLY A 71 -6.71 10.99 4.37
N ALA A 72 -6.21 9.95 3.72
CA ALA A 72 -6.61 8.57 4.03
C ALA A 72 -6.21 8.10 5.44
N GLN A 73 -5.27 8.80 6.10
CA GLN A 73 -4.95 8.58 7.51
C GLN A 73 -6.13 8.89 8.46
N GLN A 74 -7.07 9.73 8.04
CA GLN A 74 -8.27 10.08 8.83
C GLN A 74 -9.43 9.12 8.59
N LEU A 75 -9.36 8.29 7.55
CA LEU A 75 -10.38 7.28 7.26
C LEU A 75 -10.39 6.20 8.32
N THR A 76 -11.54 5.56 8.53
CA THR A 76 -11.59 4.33 9.33
C THR A 76 -10.85 3.19 8.62
N THR A 77 -10.55 2.13 9.35
CA THR A 77 -9.94 0.92 8.76
C THR A 77 -10.83 0.31 7.68
N GLU A 78 -12.15 0.34 7.86
CA GLU A 78 -13.14 -0.14 6.90
C GLU A 78 -13.12 0.71 5.63
N GLN A 79 -13.07 2.03 5.77
CA GLN A 79 -12.98 2.95 4.63
C GLN A 79 -11.67 2.81 3.86
N ARG A 80 -10.52 2.67 4.54
CA ARG A 80 -9.24 2.37 3.88
C ARG A 80 -9.26 1.03 3.16
N THR A 81 -9.90 0.03 3.76
CA THR A 81 -10.08 -1.28 3.14
C THR A 81 -10.96 -1.18 1.90
N ALA A 82 -12.03 -0.39 1.94
CA ALA A 82 -12.86 -0.10 0.78
C ALA A 82 -12.05 0.60 -0.32
N PHE A 83 -11.33 1.68 0.02
CA PHE A 83 -10.45 2.41 -0.90
C PHE A 83 -9.40 1.52 -1.58
N ALA A 84 -8.77 0.62 -0.83
CA ALA A 84 -7.75 -0.28 -1.34
C ALA A 84 -8.31 -1.41 -2.22
N ASN A 85 -9.62 -1.70 -2.12
CA ASN A 85 -10.29 -2.75 -2.90
C ASN A 85 -11.31 -2.19 -3.91
N ASP A 86 -11.33 -0.88 -4.09
CA ASP A 86 -12.29 -0.19 -4.94
C ASP A 86 -12.02 -0.49 -6.42
N PRO A 87 -12.97 -1.06 -7.19
CA PRO A 87 -12.79 -1.29 -8.62
C PRO A 87 -12.47 -0.02 -9.42
N LEU A 88 -12.97 1.16 -9.05
CA LEU A 88 -12.54 2.44 -9.65
C LEU A 88 -11.15 2.88 -9.19
N ASN A 89 -10.61 2.37 -8.08
CA ASN A 89 -9.21 2.63 -7.77
C ASN A 89 -8.27 1.56 -8.34
N LEU A 90 -8.76 0.39 -8.75
CA LEU A 90 -7.92 -0.73 -9.19
C LEU A 90 -7.92 -0.93 -10.71
N GLN A 91 -6.75 -1.15 -11.31
CA GLN A 91 -6.60 -1.36 -12.76
C GLN A 91 -5.46 -2.32 -13.09
N ALA A 92 -5.70 -3.31 -13.96
CA ALA A 92 -4.62 -4.11 -14.53
C ALA A 92 -3.77 -3.25 -15.49
N THR A 93 -2.44 -3.27 -15.32
CA THR A 93 -1.52 -2.47 -16.13
C THR A 93 -0.15 -3.14 -16.29
N ASP A 94 0.67 -2.62 -17.19
CA ASP A 94 2.08 -2.97 -17.35
C ASP A 94 2.87 -2.76 -16.05
N GLY A 95 3.52 -3.82 -15.56
CA GLY A 95 4.24 -3.83 -14.29
C GLY A 95 5.39 -2.82 -14.21
N PRO A 96 6.34 -2.79 -15.16
CA PRO A 96 7.39 -1.76 -15.17
C PRO A 96 6.86 -0.32 -15.21
N THR A 97 5.75 -0.07 -15.91
CA THR A 97 5.12 1.25 -15.98
C THR A 97 4.49 1.63 -14.64
N ASN A 98 3.83 0.69 -13.98
CA ASN A 98 3.33 0.87 -12.62
C ASN A 98 4.44 1.15 -11.60
N GLN A 99 5.56 0.42 -11.69
CA GLN A 99 6.73 0.67 -10.84
C GLN A 99 7.32 2.07 -11.04
N LYS A 100 7.31 2.57 -12.28
CA LYS A 100 7.74 3.95 -12.60
C LYS A 100 6.76 5.00 -12.07
N LYS A 101 5.46 4.70 -12.05
CA LYS A 101 4.45 5.57 -11.43
C LYS A 101 4.72 5.72 -9.93
N GLY A 102 4.96 4.60 -9.23
CA GLY A 102 5.15 4.60 -7.79
C GLY A 102 3.98 5.28 -7.07
N ASP A 103 4.31 6.24 -6.19
CA ASP A 103 3.34 7.04 -5.44
C ASP A 103 3.00 8.38 -6.12
N GLY A 104 3.33 8.53 -7.41
CA GLY A 104 3.11 9.76 -8.15
C GLY A 104 1.62 10.11 -8.32
N ASP A 105 1.30 11.37 -8.06
CA ASP A 105 0.01 11.98 -8.35
C ASP A 105 -0.07 12.54 -9.79
N ALA A 106 -1.20 13.14 -10.17
CA ALA A 106 -1.38 13.70 -11.51
C ALA A 106 -0.40 14.84 -11.87
N ALA A 107 0.26 15.48 -10.89
CA ALA A 107 1.28 16.50 -11.15
C ALA A 107 2.65 15.91 -11.45
N THR A 108 2.96 14.77 -10.83
CA THR A 108 4.29 14.16 -10.89
C THR A 108 4.38 13.02 -11.90
N TRP A 109 3.26 12.37 -12.20
CA TRP A 109 3.21 11.28 -13.17
C TRP A 109 1.87 11.25 -13.95
N LEU A 110 1.97 11.05 -15.25
CA LEU A 110 0.85 10.77 -16.14
C LEU A 110 1.18 9.59 -17.04
N PRO A 111 0.18 8.78 -17.42
CA PRO A 111 0.39 7.68 -18.35
C PRO A 111 1.10 8.12 -19.64
N PRO A 112 2.06 7.33 -20.15
CA PRO A 112 2.73 7.64 -21.41
C PRO A 112 1.76 7.62 -22.60
N ASN A 113 0.72 6.78 -22.56
CA ASN A 113 -0.39 6.83 -23.50
C ASN A 113 -1.24 8.09 -23.27
N LYS A 114 -1.03 9.12 -24.09
CA LYS A 114 -1.73 10.40 -23.98
C LYS A 114 -3.24 10.28 -24.14
N GLY A 115 -3.72 9.37 -24.98
CA GLY A 115 -5.15 9.17 -25.24
C GLY A 115 -5.92 8.72 -24.00
N PHE A 116 -5.24 8.11 -23.03
CA PHE A 116 -5.85 7.64 -21.79
C PHE A 116 -5.85 8.68 -20.65
N ARG A 117 -5.18 9.83 -20.81
CA ARG A 117 -4.98 10.78 -19.71
C ARG A 117 -6.28 11.43 -19.22
N CYS A 118 -7.24 11.68 -20.11
CA CYS A 118 -8.55 12.19 -19.73
C CYS A 118 -9.27 11.25 -18.76
N GLU A 119 -9.34 9.96 -19.11
CA GLU A 119 -9.95 8.95 -18.26
C GLU A 119 -9.17 8.77 -16.95
N TYR A 120 -7.83 8.70 -17.02
CA TYR A 120 -6.97 8.59 -15.84
C TYR A 120 -7.21 9.71 -14.82
N VAL A 121 -7.26 10.96 -15.28
CA VAL A 121 -7.49 12.13 -14.41
C VAL A 121 -8.92 12.15 -13.88
N ALA A 122 -9.92 11.93 -14.72
CA ALA A 122 -11.32 11.89 -14.28
C ALA A 122 -11.55 10.79 -13.24
N ARG A 123 -10.93 9.63 -13.43
CA ARG A 123 -10.97 8.50 -12.49
C ARG A 123 -10.31 8.84 -11.16
N GLN A 124 -9.13 9.47 -11.16
CA GLN A 124 -8.49 9.94 -9.92
C GLN A 124 -9.39 10.93 -9.17
N ILE A 125 -10.00 11.89 -9.86
CA ILE A 125 -10.93 12.86 -9.25
C ILE A 125 -12.11 12.13 -8.59
N SER A 126 -12.74 11.18 -9.30
CA SER A 126 -13.85 10.40 -8.76
C SER A 126 -13.46 9.61 -7.51
N VAL A 127 -12.30 8.95 -7.52
CA VAL A 127 -11.80 8.22 -6.36
C VAL A 127 -11.53 9.17 -5.21
N LYS A 128 -10.79 10.26 -5.43
CA LYS A 128 -10.47 11.23 -4.38
C LYS A 128 -11.73 11.86 -3.79
N ALA A 129 -12.71 12.22 -4.62
CA ALA A 129 -14.00 12.74 -4.17
C ALA A 129 -14.80 11.72 -3.34
N THR A 130 -14.80 10.44 -3.75
CA THR A 130 -15.53 9.37 -3.04
C THR A 130 -15.01 9.14 -1.62
N TYR A 131 -13.69 9.28 -1.41
CA TYR A 131 -13.04 9.05 -0.12
C TYR A 131 -12.62 10.32 0.61
N GLY A 132 -13.05 11.50 0.15
CA GLY A 132 -12.72 12.78 0.78
C GLY A 132 -11.21 13.08 0.83
N LEU A 133 -10.45 12.59 -0.14
CA LEU A 133 -9.01 12.85 -0.26
C LEU A 133 -8.78 14.21 -0.89
N TRP A 134 -7.86 15.00 -0.32
CA TRP A 134 -7.56 16.31 -0.85
C TRP A 134 -6.54 16.24 -1.99
N VAL A 135 -6.47 17.32 -2.78
CA VAL A 135 -5.50 17.49 -3.88
C VAL A 135 -4.62 18.69 -3.56
N THR A 136 -3.32 18.59 -3.88
CA THR A 136 -2.44 19.76 -3.80
C THR A 136 -2.81 20.77 -4.88
N GLN A 137 -2.39 22.03 -4.75
CA GLN A 137 -2.58 23.01 -5.82
C GLN A 137 -1.92 22.55 -7.14
N ALA A 138 -0.71 22.00 -7.07
CA ALA A 138 0.00 21.51 -8.25
C ALA A 138 -0.75 20.36 -8.94
N GLU A 139 -1.28 19.41 -8.16
CA GLU A 139 -2.10 18.30 -8.66
C GLU A 139 -3.39 18.81 -9.29
N HIS A 140 -4.10 19.71 -8.61
CA HIS A 140 -5.31 20.35 -9.14
C HIS A 140 -5.05 21.02 -10.49
N ASP A 141 -3.99 21.83 -10.58
CA ASP A 141 -3.66 22.54 -11.83
C ASP A 141 -3.27 21.57 -12.95
N ALA A 142 -2.60 20.45 -12.62
CA ALA A 142 -2.29 19.41 -13.59
C ALA A 142 -3.56 18.70 -14.09
N MET A 143 -4.47 18.34 -13.18
CA MET A 143 -5.76 17.75 -13.53
C MET A 143 -6.58 18.69 -14.40
N ALA A 144 -6.68 19.97 -14.02
CA ALA A 144 -7.42 20.98 -14.78
C ALA A 144 -6.84 21.19 -16.19
N ARG A 145 -5.51 21.26 -16.33
CA ARG A 145 -4.85 21.36 -17.64
C ARG A 145 -5.16 20.17 -18.54
N ILE A 146 -5.10 18.95 -18.02
CA ILE A 146 -5.41 17.75 -18.81
C ILE A 146 -6.88 17.76 -19.24
N LEU A 147 -7.80 18.06 -18.31
CA LEU A 147 -9.22 18.05 -18.59
C LEU A 147 -9.68 19.18 -19.53
N ALA A 148 -8.95 20.29 -19.60
CA ALA A 148 -9.25 21.38 -20.53
C ALA A 148 -9.24 20.92 -22.00
N ASP A 149 -8.43 19.91 -22.32
CA ASP A 149 -8.30 19.35 -23.67
C ASP A 149 -9.22 18.13 -23.90
N CYS A 150 -10.06 17.76 -22.93
CA CYS A 150 -10.88 16.56 -22.99
C CYS A 150 -12.32 16.87 -23.43
N SER A 151 -12.74 16.36 -24.59
CA SER A 151 -14.12 16.53 -25.07
C SER A 151 -15.10 15.59 -24.35
N GLY A 152 -15.91 16.12 -23.43
CA GLY A 152 -17.02 15.39 -22.81
C GLY A 152 -16.61 14.26 -21.86
N GLN A 153 -15.40 14.34 -21.28
CA GLN A 153 -14.95 13.35 -20.30
C GLN A 153 -15.85 13.36 -19.06
N LEU A 154 -16.57 12.26 -18.85
CA LEU A 154 -17.38 12.07 -17.65
C LEU A 154 -16.53 11.56 -16.49
N ALA A 155 -16.89 12.00 -15.29
CA ALA A 155 -16.37 11.44 -14.05
C ALA A 155 -17.02 10.07 -13.82
N PRO A 156 -16.27 8.97 -13.80
CA PRO A 156 -16.85 7.65 -13.52
C PRO A 156 -17.33 7.59 -12.08
N THR A 157 -18.41 6.86 -11.81
CA THR A 157 -18.92 6.65 -10.45
C THR A 157 -18.96 5.16 -10.12
N ASN A 158 -18.62 4.82 -8.88
CA ASN A 158 -19.03 3.53 -8.35
C ASN A 158 -20.51 3.63 -8.00
N ALA A 159 -21.33 2.69 -8.43
CA ALA A 159 -22.73 2.62 -8.03
C ALA A 159 -22.92 2.43 -6.50
N GLN A 160 -21.85 2.21 -5.75
CA GLN A 160 -21.87 2.01 -4.32
C GLN A 160 -20.92 3.01 -3.62
N PRO A 161 -21.46 4.07 -2.99
CA PRO A 161 -20.70 4.90 -2.06
C PRO A 161 -20.18 4.03 -0.90
N PRO A 162 -19.05 4.37 -0.26
CA PRO A 162 -18.73 3.80 1.05
C PRO A 162 -19.91 4.04 1.99
N ALA A 163 -20.23 3.06 2.83
CA ALA A 163 -21.30 3.21 3.82
C ALA A 163 -21.08 4.50 4.62
N PRO A 164 -22.14 5.27 4.92
CA PRO A 164 -22.01 6.49 5.70
C PRO A 164 -21.30 6.17 7.02
N SER A 165 -20.36 7.03 7.40
CA SER A 165 -19.79 6.99 8.74
C SER A 165 -20.94 7.10 9.75
N PRO A 166 -20.95 6.33 10.85
CA PRO A 166 -21.72 6.77 12.00
C PRO A 166 -21.27 8.19 12.32
N ALA A 167 -22.23 9.06 12.68
CA ALA A 167 -21.95 10.40 13.18
C ALA A 167 -20.82 10.34 14.21
N PRO A 168 -20.02 11.43 14.38
CA PRO A 168 -19.11 11.47 15.51
C PRO A 168 -19.94 11.20 16.75
N VAL A 169 -19.69 10.06 17.39
CA VAL A 169 -20.20 9.84 18.74
C VAL A 169 -19.59 10.99 19.53
N PRO A 170 -20.38 11.83 20.24
CA PRO A 170 -19.81 12.82 21.12
C PRO A 170 -18.77 12.10 21.96
N ALA A 171 -17.54 12.62 21.99
CA ALA A 171 -16.52 12.08 22.87
C ALA A 171 -17.16 12.02 24.26
N GLU A 172 -17.33 10.79 24.77
CA GLU A 172 -17.65 10.61 26.17
C GLU A 172 -16.59 11.41 26.93
N PRO A 173 -16.99 12.34 27.83
CA PRO A 173 -16.03 13.14 28.54
C PRO A 173 -15.03 12.18 29.19
N ALA A 174 -13.74 12.41 28.92
CA ALA A 174 -12.68 11.64 29.54
C ALA A 174 -13.00 11.50 31.03
N PRO A 175 -12.96 10.29 31.60
CA PRO A 175 -13.18 10.14 33.02
C PRO A 175 -12.26 11.12 33.73
N ALA A 176 -12.85 11.99 34.55
CA ALA A 176 -12.11 12.95 35.34
C ALA A 176 -10.94 12.20 35.98
N ALA A 177 -9.72 12.70 35.75
CA ALA A 177 -8.53 12.12 36.32
C ALA A 177 -8.76 11.92 37.82
N VAL A 178 -8.92 10.67 38.23
CA VAL A 178 -8.92 10.34 39.64
C VAL A 178 -7.51 10.70 40.10
N ALA A 179 -7.42 11.70 40.99
CA ALA A 179 -6.16 12.08 41.60
C ALA A 179 -5.48 10.80 42.12
N PRO A 180 -4.18 10.58 41.82
CA PRO A 180 -3.50 9.40 42.32
C PRO A 180 -3.59 9.40 43.86
N ALA A 181 -3.99 8.27 44.42
CA ALA A 181 -3.92 8.06 45.86
C ALA A 181 -2.48 8.36 46.34
N PRO A 182 -2.30 8.97 47.53
CA PRO A 182 -0.97 9.30 48.02
C PRO A 182 -0.14 8.02 48.09
N VAL A 183 0.98 8.05 47.36
CA VAL A 183 1.96 6.95 47.34
C VAL A 183 2.53 6.83 48.74
N ALA A 184 2.35 5.67 49.37
CA ALA A 184 3.02 5.34 50.62
C ALA A 184 4.56 5.49 50.45
N PRO A 185 5.28 6.05 51.43
CA PRO A 185 6.72 6.22 51.29
C PRO A 185 7.42 4.89 51.07
N ALA A 186 8.33 4.87 50.09
CA ALA A 186 9.13 3.70 49.77
C ALA A 186 9.92 3.21 51.00
N PRO A 187 10.03 1.88 51.23
CA PRO A 187 10.90 1.36 52.26
C PRO A 187 12.37 1.72 51.96
N ALA A 188 13.11 2.06 53.00
CA ALA A 188 14.52 2.41 52.93
C ALA A 188 15.34 1.33 52.21
N ALA A 189 16.26 1.77 51.34
CA ALA A 189 17.13 0.91 50.57
C ALA A 189 17.92 -0.04 51.48
N VAL A 190 17.78 -1.34 51.25
CA VAL A 190 18.66 -2.36 51.83
C VAL A 190 20.01 -2.23 51.12
N ALA A 191 21.09 -2.11 51.91
CA ALA A 191 22.45 -2.02 51.38
C ALA A 191 22.78 -3.24 50.50
N PRO A 192 23.52 -3.05 49.37
CA PRO A 192 23.85 -4.14 48.47
C PRO A 192 24.77 -5.17 49.16
N ALA A 193 24.47 -6.45 48.95
CA ALA A 193 25.34 -7.56 49.33
C ALA A 193 26.69 -7.49 48.58
N PRO A 194 27.81 -7.91 49.20
CA PRO A 194 29.12 -7.85 48.57
C PRO A 194 29.21 -8.78 47.36
N ALA A 195 29.91 -8.32 46.32
CA ALA A 195 30.10 -9.03 45.06
C ALA A 195 30.83 -10.38 45.26
N PRO A 196 30.48 -11.42 44.50
CA PRO A 196 31.20 -12.69 44.52
C PRO A 196 32.63 -12.51 43.99
N ALA A 197 33.60 -13.15 44.66
CA ALA A 197 35.01 -13.13 44.29
C ALA A 197 35.23 -13.71 42.88
N ALA A 198 36.08 -13.06 42.09
CA ALA A 198 36.45 -13.49 40.75
C ALA A 198 37.15 -14.87 40.76
N PRO A 199 36.87 -15.75 39.78
CA PRO A 199 37.59 -17.01 39.64
C PRO A 199 39.06 -16.78 39.28
N ALA A 200 39.95 -17.58 39.86
CA ALA A 200 41.39 -17.50 39.65
C ALA A 200 41.78 -17.78 38.17
N PRO A 201 42.80 -17.09 37.63
CA PRO A 201 43.24 -17.27 36.25
C PRO A 201 43.86 -18.66 36.02
N ALA A 202 43.57 -19.24 34.86
CA ALA A 202 44.19 -20.48 34.41
C ALA A 202 45.70 -20.28 34.17
N PRO A 203 46.55 -21.29 34.46
CA PRO A 203 47.99 -21.19 34.27
C PRO A 203 48.37 -21.12 32.79
N ALA A 204 49.34 -20.24 32.48
CA ALA A 204 49.88 -20.06 31.14
C ALA A 204 50.66 -21.30 30.65
N PRO A 205 50.62 -21.60 29.33
CA PRO A 205 51.38 -22.71 28.76
C PRO A 205 52.89 -22.46 28.88
N VAL A 206 53.61 -23.50 29.32
CA VAL A 206 55.06 -23.50 29.53
C VAL A 206 55.78 -23.51 28.17
N ALA A 207 56.64 -22.52 27.94
CA ALA A 207 57.51 -22.48 26.76
C ALA A 207 58.61 -23.56 26.86
N PRO A 208 58.98 -24.23 25.75
CA PRO A 208 60.05 -25.22 25.76
C PRO A 208 61.42 -24.56 26.01
N ALA A 209 62.25 -25.21 26.84
CA ALA A 209 63.60 -24.76 27.16
C ALA A 209 64.57 -25.00 25.98
N PRO A 210 65.57 -24.13 25.77
CA PRO A 210 66.49 -24.19 24.64
C PRO A 210 67.69 -25.11 24.93
N VAL A 211 68.22 -25.78 23.91
CA VAL A 211 69.55 -26.42 23.98
C VAL A 211 70.40 -26.02 22.76
N VAL A 212 71.28 -25.05 23.04
CA VAL A 212 72.68 -24.74 22.65
C VAL A 212 73.31 -25.45 21.41
N PRO A 213 74.15 -24.75 20.58
CA PRO A 213 74.61 -25.22 19.27
C PRO A 213 75.93 -26.05 19.25
N ALA A 214 76.22 -26.55 18.04
CA ALA A 214 77.17 -27.55 17.52
C ALA A 214 78.68 -27.38 17.82
N PRO A 215 79.50 -28.35 17.37
CA PRO A 215 80.57 -28.05 16.42
C PRO A 215 80.35 -28.63 15.01
#